data_AF-F9WW52-F1
#
_entry.id   AF-F9WW52-F1
#
_cell.length_a   1.000
_cell.length_b   1.000
_cell.length_c   1.000
_cell.angle_alpha   90.00
_cell.angle_beta   90.00
_cell.angle_gamma   90.00
#
_symmetry.space_group_name_H-M   'P 1'
#
loop_
_entity.id
_entity.type
_entity.pdbx_description
1 polymer ?
#
loop_
_entity_poly.entity_id
_entity_poly.type
_entity_poly.pdbx_seq_one_letter_code
_entity_poly.pdbx_strand_id
1 'polypeptide(L)' 'DADAINSDLDDSDEDAGGPMGDDDDDLGDSILCTYDKVQRVKNKWKCTLKDGVMSVGGKEWVFHKGMGEFEW' A
#
# COMPACT_ATOMS: atom_id res chain seq x y z
N ASP A 1 26.19 23.30 4.47
CA ASP A 1 26.25 21.85 4.74
C ASP A 1 25.51 21.18 3.61
N ALA A 2 26.24 20.68 2.62
CA ALA A 2 25.73 20.25 1.33
C ALA A 2 25.45 18.73 1.28
N ASP A 3 25.23 18.14 2.47
CA ASP A 3 25.07 16.70 2.68
C ASP A 3 23.87 16.38 3.59
N ALA A 4 22.80 17.19 3.51
CA ALA A 4 21.53 16.87 4.14
C ALA A 4 20.53 16.39 3.07
N ILE A 5 20.40 15.05 3.00
CA ILE A 5 19.38 14.25 2.33
C ILE A 5 19.28 14.32 0.79
N ASN A 6 20.20 13.61 0.09
CA ASN A 6 19.92 12.82 -1.13
C ASN A 6 18.98 13.46 -2.20
N SER A 7 19.17 14.72 -2.58
CA SER A 7 18.52 15.31 -3.75
C SER A 7 19.12 14.81 -5.09
N ASP A 8 19.53 13.54 -5.16
CA ASP A 8 20.21 12.87 -6.28
C ASP A 8 19.42 11.61 -6.74
N LEU A 9 18.10 11.63 -6.54
CA LEU A 9 17.17 10.62 -7.05
C LEU A 9 16.01 11.24 -7.81
N ASP A 10 16.19 12.46 -8.32
CA ASP A 10 15.18 13.16 -9.14
C ASP A 10 15.76 13.61 -10.49
N ASP A 11 16.65 12.81 -11.08
CA ASP A 11 17.06 13.00 -12.46
C ASP A 11 16.85 11.71 -13.27
N SER A 12 15.65 11.67 -13.87
CA SER A 12 15.37 11.19 -15.23
C SER A 12 15.32 9.68 -15.47
N ASP A 13 14.09 9.14 -15.57
CA ASP A 13 13.71 8.46 -16.81
C ASP A 13 12.22 8.63 -17.09
N GLU A 14 11.94 9.35 -18.16
CA GLU A 14 10.65 9.38 -18.84
C GLU A 14 10.31 7.98 -19.35
N ASP A 15 9.30 7.33 -18.76
CA ASP A 15 8.44 6.44 -19.55
C ASP A 15 7.06 7.08 -19.65
N ALA A 16 6.96 7.99 -20.60
CA ALA A 16 5.70 8.40 -21.20
C ALA A 16 5.09 7.17 -21.91
N GLY A 17 4.37 6.32 -21.18
CA GLY A 17 3.81 5.12 -21.82
C GLY A 17 2.92 4.18 -20.99
N GLY A 18 2.69 4.40 -19.70
CA GLY A 18 1.66 3.64 -18.99
C GLY A 18 0.27 4.02 -19.54
N PRO A 19 -0.60 3.06 -19.93
CA PRO A 19 -1.88 3.41 -20.52
C PRO A 19 -2.66 4.26 -19.53
N MET A 20 -2.84 5.54 -19.86
CA MET A 20 -4.08 6.27 -19.58
C MET A 20 -5.18 5.60 -20.42
N GLY A 21 -5.42 4.32 -20.15
CA GLY A 21 -6.51 3.52 -20.66
C GLY A 21 -7.36 3.23 -19.45
N ASP A 22 -8.50 3.88 -19.36
CA ASP A 22 -9.85 3.30 -19.16
C ASP A 22 -9.97 1.91 -18.47
N ASP A 23 -9.11 1.56 -17.51
CA ASP A 23 -9.15 0.33 -16.73
C ASP A 23 -9.62 0.63 -15.29
N ASP A 24 -10.69 1.42 -15.16
CA ASP A 24 -11.43 1.61 -13.91
C ASP A 24 -12.06 0.28 -13.40
N ASP A 25 -11.94 -0.80 -14.17
CA ASP A 25 -12.49 -2.12 -13.88
C ASP A 25 -11.49 -3.14 -13.30
N ASP A 26 -10.19 -2.83 -13.18
CA ASP A 26 -9.18 -3.79 -12.66
C ASP A 26 -8.18 -3.20 -11.65
N LEU A 27 -8.66 -2.25 -10.83
CA LEU A 27 -8.07 -1.98 -9.51
C LEU A 27 -8.20 -3.28 -8.69
N GLY A 28 -7.23 -4.18 -8.81
CA GLY A 28 -7.20 -5.46 -8.11
C GLY A 28 -7.34 -5.31 -6.59
N ASP A 29 -7.35 -6.44 -5.89
CA ASP A 29 -7.61 -6.47 -4.45
C ASP A 29 -6.75 -5.46 -3.67
N SER A 30 -7.39 -4.46 -3.06
CA SER A 30 -6.72 -3.33 -2.40
C SER A 30 -7.34 -3.00 -1.03
N ILE A 31 -6.51 -2.45 -0.14
CA ILE A 31 -6.92 -2.02 1.21
C ILE A 31 -6.32 -0.65 1.48
N LEU A 32 -7.18 0.33 1.75
CA LEU A 32 -6.80 1.66 2.22
C LEU A 32 -7.20 1.79 3.69
N CYS A 33 -6.24 1.98 4.59
CA CYS A 33 -6.51 2.08 6.02
C CYS A 33 -5.36 2.75 6.76
N THR A 34 -5.55 3.02 8.06
CA THR A 34 -4.45 3.38 8.96
C THR A 34 -4.07 2.19 9.84
N TYR A 35 -2.92 2.25 10.51
CA TYR A 35 -2.47 1.18 11.40
C TYR A 35 -2.36 1.68 12.84
N ASP A 36 -2.67 0.80 13.79
CA ASP A 36 -2.38 1.02 15.21
C ASP A 36 -1.04 0.41 15.62
N LYS A 37 -0.73 -0.78 15.08
CA LYS A 37 0.46 -1.54 15.49
C LYS A 37 0.93 -2.47 14.38
N VAL A 38 2.24 -2.48 14.16
CA VAL A 38 2.95 -3.46 13.31
C VAL A 38 3.99 -4.16 14.16
N GLN A 39 4.02 -5.48 14.15
CA GLN A 39 4.97 -6.30 14.92
C GLN A 39 5.59 -7.37 14.04
N ARG A 40 6.87 -7.66 14.30
CA ARG A 40 7.62 -8.72 13.62
C ARG A 40 8.31 -9.63 14.62
N VAL A 41 8.22 -10.94 14.40
CA VAL A 41 9.03 -11.95 15.10
C VAL A 41 9.63 -12.89 14.06
N LYS A 42 10.95 -12.80 13.84
CA LYS A 42 11.64 -13.47 12.73
C LYS A 42 10.97 -13.12 11.38
N ASN A 43 10.49 -14.10 10.64
CA ASN A 43 9.78 -13.93 9.37
C ASN A 43 8.27 -13.68 9.53
N LYS A 44 7.72 -13.74 10.75
CA LYS A 44 6.29 -13.52 11.00
C LYS A 44 5.96 -12.06 11.22
N TRP A 45 5.00 -11.55 10.47
CA TRP A 45 4.46 -10.20 10.58
C TRP A 45 3.03 -10.23 11.10
N LYS A 46 2.70 -9.29 12.00
CA LYS A 46 1.34 -9.03 12.46
C LYS A 46 1.03 -7.55 12.36
N CYS A 47 -0.08 -7.20 11.72
CA CYS A 47 -0.55 -5.83 11.54
C CYS A 47 -1.94 -5.67 12.17
N THR A 48 -2.12 -4.66 13.00
CA THR A 48 -3.43 -4.17 13.48
C THR A 48 -3.78 -2.92 12.71
N LEU A 49 -4.82 -3.00 11.88
CA LEU A 49 -5.30 -1.96 10.98
C LEU A 49 -6.61 -1.36 11.52
N LYS A 50 -6.91 -0.11 11.17
CA LYS A 50 -8.14 0.59 11.55
C LYS A 50 -8.65 1.54 10.47
N ASP A 51 -9.95 1.84 10.57
CA ASP A 51 -10.66 2.82 9.74
C ASP A 51 -10.35 2.64 8.25
N GLY A 52 -10.68 1.46 7.72
CA GLY A 52 -10.28 1.05 6.38
C GLY A 52 -11.43 0.75 5.43
N VAL A 53 -11.12 0.92 4.15
CA VAL A 53 -11.92 0.51 2.99
C VAL A 53 -11.13 -0.56 2.23
N MET A 54 -11.79 -1.61 1.80
CA MET A 54 -11.18 -2.74 1.11
C MET A 54 -12.02 -3.11 -0.12
N SER A 55 -11.36 -3.14 -1.27
CA SER A 55 -11.93 -3.59 -2.54
C SER A 55 -11.39 -4.99 -2.81
N VAL A 56 -12.23 -6.03 -2.70
CA VAL A 56 -11.81 -7.43 -2.92
C VAL A 56 -12.86 -8.18 -3.74
N GLY A 57 -12.43 -8.79 -4.84
CA GLY A 57 -13.30 -9.60 -5.71
C GLY A 57 -14.51 -8.81 -6.25
N GLY A 58 -14.29 -7.55 -6.64
CA GLY A 58 -15.34 -6.65 -7.13
C GLY A 58 -16.35 -6.22 -6.07
N LYS A 59 -16.02 -6.36 -4.78
CA LYS A 59 -16.86 -5.93 -3.66
C LYS A 59 -16.13 -4.96 -2.75
N GLU A 60 -16.85 -3.92 -2.36
CA GLU A 60 -16.41 -2.92 -1.39
C GLU A 60 -16.77 -3.33 0.04
N TRP A 61 -15.81 -3.18 0.93
CA TRP A 61 -15.94 -3.46 2.36
C TRP A 61 -15.43 -2.27 3.16
N VAL A 62 -16.11 -1.98 4.27
CA VAL A 62 -15.63 -1.00 5.26
C VAL A 62 -15.44 -1.70 6.59
N PHE A 63 -14.35 -1.36 7.29
CA PHE A 63 -14.06 -1.93 8.60
C PHE A 63 -13.53 -0.87 9.57
N HIS A 64 -13.93 -1.00 10.83
CA HIS A 64 -13.34 -0.20 11.89
C HIS A 64 -12.00 -0.76 12.36
N LYS A 65 -11.85 -2.10 12.40
CA LYS A 65 -10.61 -2.77 12.79
C LYS A 65 -10.36 -4.03 11.94
N GLY A 66 -9.12 -4.21 11.51
CA GLY A 66 -8.64 -5.38 10.76
C GLY A 66 -7.35 -5.97 11.36
N MET A 67 -7.13 -7.27 11.20
CA MET A 67 -5.93 -7.96 11.68
C MET A 67 -5.34 -8.80 10.56
N GLY A 68 -4.06 -8.56 10.24
CA GLY A 68 -3.32 -9.30 9.21
C GLY A 68 -2.13 -10.06 9.83
N GLU A 69 -1.96 -11.32 9.43
CA GLU A 69 -0.79 -12.14 9.78
C GLU A 69 -0.20 -12.75 8.50
N PHE A 70 1.09 -12.56 8.25
CA PHE A 70 1.78 -13.09 7.07
C PHE A 70 3.25 -13.42 7.36
N GLU A 71 3.84 -14.27 6.52
CA GLU A 71 5.26 -14.63 6.58
C GLU A 71 6.01 -14.01 5.38
N TRP A 72 7.25 -13.55 5.61
CA TRP A 72 8.16 -13.04 4.58
C TRP A 72 9.41 -13.91 4.45
#